data_AF-A0AA36J1A0-F1
#
_entry.id   AF-A0AA36J1A0-F1
#
_cell.length_a   1.000
_cell.length_b   1.000
_cell.length_c   1.000
_cell.angle_alpha   90.00
_cell.angle_beta   90.00
_cell.angle_gamma   90.00
#
_symmetry.space_group_name_H-M   'P 1'
#
loop_
_entity.id
_entity.type
_entity.pdbx_description
1 polymer ?
#
loop_
_entity_poly.entity_id
_entity_poly.type
_entity_poly.pdbx_seq_one_letter_code
_entity_poly.pdbx_strand_id
1 'polypeptide(L)'
;MLNCGAMDGKMIEQEMQRLQAEYSSLKASADEEEAADEVKLHDAQLERLRLRGMLERYRDRPPKVEELAERYEAEIDEWAETLRQLQEENALLVHQDYEEATPSRTPTRRISKGTALRQHKAAREVRQLEAQLAALRRRTRVNEWYLAQLKAQLQETAKILQGKENHLKDLRERFDAAGEHRQRLREEQVRTQQMLESERQELVQLHQEALALREACFLPAQLKKKSSVLTKFLEEGGRHKMEKHLRGRDTVTKLYKSVAEQAPELQALAGRAKSEMDAAFARYQQLQLQHSRLLQQLRLNLARDALSASPERSKVVEGKLR
;
A
#
# COMPACT_ATOMS: atom_id res chain seq x y z
N MET A 1 30.20 99.35 -77.98
CA MET A 1 30.25 98.96 -76.55
C MET A 1 28.83 98.89 -76.04
N LEU A 2 28.51 97.85 -75.24
CA LEU A 2 27.20 97.51 -74.66
C LEU A 2 26.22 96.96 -75.73
N ASN A 3 25.90 95.66 -75.79
CA ASN A 3 25.05 94.98 -74.81
C ASN A 3 25.11 93.44 -74.92
N CYS A 4 26.29 92.82 -75.15
CA CYS A 4 26.39 91.34 -75.18
C CYS A 4 26.12 90.66 -73.83
N GLY A 5 26.19 91.37 -72.71
CA GLY A 5 25.87 90.81 -71.39
C GLY A 5 24.37 90.58 -71.11
N ALA A 6 23.47 91.13 -71.93
CA ALA A 6 22.02 91.03 -71.70
C ALA A 6 21.37 89.77 -72.32
N MET A 7 21.98 89.18 -73.35
CA MET A 7 21.51 87.92 -73.96
C MET A 7 22.02 86.71 -73.16
N ASP A 8 23.25 86.77 -72.66
CA ASP A 8 23.81 85.76 -71.76
C ASP A 8 23.02 85.70 -70.44
N GLY A 9 22.61 86.85 -69.89
CA GLY A 9 21.74 86.90 -68.70
C GLY A 9 20.38 86.22 -68.90
N LYS A 10 19.73 86.39 -70.05
CA LYS A 10 18.42 85.76 -70.34
C LYS A 10 18.52 84.25 -70.58
N MET A 11 19.58 83.80 -71.24
CA MET A 11 19.87 82.36 -71.39
C MET A 11 20.13 81.71 -70.04
N ILE A 12 20.94 82.35 -69.20
CA ILE A 12 21.22 81.89 -67.84
C ILE A 12 19.94 81.86 -67.00
N GLU A 13 19.06 82.86 -67.11
CA GLU A 13 17.75 82.86 -66.44
C GLU A 13 16.84 81.72 -66.91
N GLN A 14 16.78 81.43 -68.21
CA GLN A 14 15.98 80.32 -68.76
C GLN A 14 16.53 78.96 -68.36
N GLU A 15 17.84 78.77 -68.38
CA GLU A 15 18.48 77.54 -67.91
C GLU A 15 18.30 77.38 -66.39
N MET A 16 18.39 78.47 -65.61
CA MET A 16 18.10 78.44 -64.19
C MET A 16 16.63 78.06 -63.91
N GLN A 17 15.68 78.60 -64.67
CA GLN A 17 14.26 78.23 -64.56
C GLN A 17 14.01 76.77 -64.95
N ARG A 18 14.65 76.28 -66.02
CA ARG A 18 14.55 74.89 -66.44
C ARG A 18 15.13 73.94 -65.40
N LEU A 19 16.34 74.24 -64.88
CA LEU A 19 16.97 73.46 -63.81
C LEU A 19 16.15 73.50 -62.52
N GLN A 20 15.50 74.62 -62.20
CA GLN A 20 14.56 74.72 -61.08
C GLN A 20 13.32 73.84 -61.30
N ALA A 21 12.76 73.81 -62.50
CA ALA A 21 11.63 72.95 -62.84
C ALA A 21 12.01 71.45 -62.81
N GLU A 22 13.14 71.08 -63.41
CA GLU A 22 13.67 69.70 -63.36
C GLU A 22 13.99 69.28 -61.92
N TYR A 23 14.62 70.15 -61.12
CA TYR A 23 14.86 69.90 -59.70
C TYR A 23 13.54 69.73 -58.92
N SER A 24 12.52 70.56 -59.19
CA SER A 24 11.20 70.43 -58.55
C SER A 24 10.48 69.14 -58.95
N SER A 25 10.63 68.69 -60.20
CA SER A 25 10.04 67.44 -60.69
C SER A 25 10.73 66.21 -60.11
N LEU A 26 12.07 66.23 -60.05
CA LEU A 26 12.85 65.16 -59.42
C LEU A 26 12.59 65.10 -57.92
N LYS A 27 12.46 66.26 -57.27
CA LYS A 27 12.06 66.32 -55.87
C LYS A 27 10.66 65.75 -55.65
N ALA A 28 9.68 66.12 -56.48
CA ALA A 28 8.32 65.56 -56.39
C ALA A 28 8.30 64.04 -56.63
N SER A 29 9.05 63.53 -57.60
CA SER A 29 9.17 62.09 -57.84
C SER A 29 9.85 61.36 -56.67
N ALA A 30 10.87 61.95 -56.06
CA ALA A 30 11.53 61.39 -54.88
C ALA A 30 10.59 61.38 -53.66
N ASP A 31 9.83 62.46 -53.46
CA ASP A 31 8.83 62.57 -52.40
C ASP A 31 7.68 61.54 -52.62
N GLU A 32 7.28 61.27 -53.87
CA GLU A 32 6.29 60.23 -54.22
C GLU A 32 6.83 58.80 -54.00
N GLU A 33 8.09 58.53 -54.34
CA GLU A 33 8.75 57.26 -54.06
C GLU A 33 8.89 57.01 -52.56
N GLU A 34 9.31 58.03 -51.79
CA GLU A 34 9.40 57.96 -50.32
C GLU A 34 8.02 57.68 -49.72
N ALA A 35 6.97 58.37 -50.16
CA ALA A 35 5.60 58.11 -49.73
C ALA A 35 5.13 56.69 -50.10
N ALA A 36 5.47 56.19 -51.29
CA ALA A 36 5.11 54.83 -51.70
C ALA A 36 5.83 53.77 -50.85
N ASP A 37 7.08 54.01 -50.47
CA ASP A 37 7.83 53.11 -49.59
C ASP A 37 7.34 53.16 -48.14
N GLU A 38 6.93 54.33 -47.64
CA GLU A 38 6.23 54.45 -46.35
C GLU A 38 4.91 53.67 -46.33
N VAL A 39 4.12 53.75 -47.40
CA VAL A 39 2.87 52.97 -47.54
C VAL A 39 3.16 51.47 -47.52
N LYS A 40 4.15 50.98 -48.29
CA LYS A 40 4.54 49.56 -48.27
C LYS A 40 5.02 49.12 -46.89
N LEU A 41 5.76 49.97 -46.18
CA LEU A 41 6.21 49.68 -44.83
C LEU A 41 5.02 49.55 -43.87
N HIS A 42 4.05 50.45 -43.95
CA HIS A 42 2.83 50.38 -43.15
C HIS A 42 1.99 49.14 -43.49
N ASP A 43 1.84 48.79 -44.77
CA ASP A 43 1.15 47.57 -45.19
C ASP A 43 1.81 46.32 -44.62
N ALA A 44 3.15 46.23 -44.69
CA ALA A 44 3.91 45.12 -44.11
C ALA A 44 3.75 45.06 -42.58
N GLN A 45 3.69 46.21 -41.90
CA GLN A 45 3.45 46.27 -40.46
C GLN A 45 2.02 45.80 -40.11
N LEU A 46 1.02 46.20 -40.88
CA LEU A 46 -0.37 45.76 -40.71
C LEU A 46 -0.51 44.25 -40.95
N GLU A 47 0.12 43.72 -41.98
CA GLU A 47 0.14 42.28 -42.25
C GLU A 47 0.79 41.51 -41.11
N ARG A 48 1.94 41.98 -40.61
CA ARG A 48 2.60 41.39 -39.44
C ARG A 48 1.70 41.39 -38.21
N LEU A 49 0.98 42.48 -37.93
CA LEU A 49 0.03 42.55 -36.81
C LEU A 49 -1.13 41.56 -37.01
N ARG A 50 -1.67 41.47 -38.22
CA ARG A 50 -2.74 40.52 -38.57
C ARG A 50 -2.29 39.07 -38.38
N LEU A 51 -1.11 38.70 -38.87
CA LEU A 51 -0.54 37.36 -38.72
C LEU A 51 -0.27 37.04 -37.25
N ARG A 52 0.29 37.99 -36.49
CA ARG A 52 0.51 37.81 -35.05
C ARG A 52 -0.79 37.57 -34.30
N GLY A 53 -1.82 38.38 -34.55
CA GLY A 53 -3.14 38.20 -33.95
C GLY A 53 -3.77 36.86 -34.32
N MET A 54 -3.55 36.37 -35.55
CA MET A 54 -4.01 35.05 -35.97
C MET A 54 -3.29 33.92 -35.22
N LEU A 55 -1.97 34.01 -35.07
CA LEU A 55 -1.16 33.04 -34.34
C LEU A 55 -1.53 33.00 -32.84
N GLU A 56 -1.77 34.15 -32.23
CA GLU A 56 -2.24 34.23 -30.84
C GLU A 56 -3.59 33.53 -30.68
N ARG A 57 -4.54 33.77 -31.59
CA ARG A 57 -5.84 33.06 -31.59
C ARG A 57 -5.68 31.55 -31.78
N TYR A 58 -4.76 31.09 -32.64
CA TYR A 58 -4.51 29.66 -32.84
C TYR A 58 -3.80 29.01 -31.66
N ARG A 59 -3.02 29.77 -30.91
CA ARG A 59 -2.45 29.30 -29.65
C ARG A 59 -3.53 29.07 -28.60
N ASP A 60 -4.49 29.98 -28.49
CA ASP A 60 -5.58 29.88 -27.52
C ASP A 60 -6.63 28.84 -27.92
N ARG A 61 -6.93 28.78 -29.23
CA ARG A 61 -7.84 27.81 -29.82
C ARG A 61 -7.26 27.30 -31.14
N PRO A 62 -6.59 26.14 -31.15
CA PRO A 62 -6.11 25.56 -32.40
C PRO A 62 -7.32 25.28 -33.30
N PRO A 63 -7.27 25.68 -34.59
CA PRO A 63 -8.37 25.47 -35.50
C PRO A 63 -8.58 23.97 -35.70
N LYS A 64 -9.85 23.55 -35.76
CA LYS A 64 -10.16 22.15 -36.04
C LYS A 64 -9.75 21.83 -37.48
N VAL A 65 -9.37 20.59 -37.74
CA VAL A 65 -9.04 20.14 -39.11
C VAL A 65 -10.21 20.38 -40.07
N GLU A 66 -11.44 20.21 -39.59
CA GLU A 66 -12.67 20.52 -40.33
C GLU A 66 -12.75 22.01 -40.68
N GLU A 67 -12.51 22.90 -39.72
CA GLU A 67 -12.53 24.36 -39.92
C GLU A 67 -11.43 24.81 -40.92
N LEU A 68 -10.25 24.16 -40.90
CA LEU A 68 -9.19 24.40 -41.89
C LEU A 68 -9.56 23.88 -43.27
N ALA A 69 -10.14 22.68 -43.35
CA ALA A 69 -10.58 22.09 -44.61
C ALA A 69 -11.67 22.96 -45.28
N GLU A 70 -12.65 23.44 -44.50
CA GLU A 70 -13.69 24.35 -45.00
C GLU A 70 -13.12 25.66 -45.52
N ARG A 71 -12.12 26.24 -44.83
CA ARG A 71 -11.45 27.46 -45.30
C ARG A 71 -10.70 27.25 -46.61
N TYR A 72 -9.92 26.17 -46.71
CA TYR A 72 -9.21 25.87 -47.95
C TYR A 72 -10.18 25.49 -49.08
N GLU A 73 -11.30 24.85 -48.79
CA GLU A 73 -12.36 24.63 -49.78
C GLU A 73 -12.94 25.96 -50.28
N ALA A 74 -13.23 26.91 -49.39
CA ALA A 74 -13.69 28.24 -49.76
C ALA A 74 -12.66 29.00 -50.61
N GLU A 75 -11.37 28.98 -50.21
CA GLU A 75 -10.29 29.59 -51.00
C GLU A 75 -10.20 28.95 -52.40
N ILE A 76 -10.23 27.61 -52.48
CA ILE A 76 -10.20 26.89 -53.77
C ILE A 76 -11.40 27.30 -54.65
N ASP A 77 -12.57 27.49 -54.06
CA ASP A 77 -13.77 27.93 -54.78
C ASP A 77 -13.61 29.38 -55.29
N GLU A 78 -13.07 30.30 -54.49
CA GLU A 78 -12.73 31.67 -54.91
C GLU A 78 -11.72 31.68 -56.08
N TRP A 79 -10.65 30.89 -55.99
CA TRP A 79 -9.67 30.74 -57.07
C TRP A 79 -10.27 30.07 -58.32
N ALA A 80 -11.21 29.14 -58.15
CA ALA A 80 -11.91 28.52 -59.27
C ALA A 80 -12.86 29.50 -59.96
N GLU A 81 -13.52 30.38 -59.22
CA GLU A 81 -14.38 31.42 -59.76
C GLU A 81 -13.60 32.48 -60.53
N THR A 82 -12.48 32.97 -60.00
CA THR A 82 -11.60 33.92 -60.69
C THR A 82 -11.04 33.32 -61.98
N LEU A 83 -10.58 32.06 -61.93
CA LEU A 83 -10.11 31.34 -63.12
C LEU A 83 -11.23 31.16 -64.16
N ARG A 84 -12.47 30.91 -63.73
CA ARG A 84 -13.64 30.85 -64.62
C ARG A 84 -13.93 32.21 -65.27
N GLN A 85 -13.89 33.30 -64.51
CA GLN A 85 -14.09 34.66 -65.03
C GLN A 85 -13.03 34.98 -66.10
N LEU A 86 -11.76 34.73 -65.81
CA LEU A 86 -10.66 34.94 -66.76
C LEU A 86 -10.80 34.05 -68.02
N GLN A 87 -11.32 32.83 -67.89
CA GLN A 87 -11.62 31.98 -69.05
C GLN A 87 -12.79 32.52 -69.88
N GLU A 88 -13.83 33.06 -69.25
CA GLU A 88 -14.97 33.68 -69.92
C GLU A 88 -14.53 34.97 -70.65
N GLU A 89 -13.73 35.82 -70.01
CA GLU A 89 -13.13 37.03 -70.60
C GLU A 89 -12.23 36.68 -71.79
N ASN A 90 -11.32 35.71 -71.65
CA ASN A 90 -10.47 35.26 -72.75
C ASN A 90 -11.28 34.67 -73.92
N ALA A 91 -12.35 33.92 -73.65
CA ALA A 91 -13.22 33.40 -74.70
C ALA A 91 -13.93 34.54 -75.46
N LEU A 92 -14.37 35.59 -74.75
CA LEU A 92 -14.99 36.76 -75.36
C LEU A 92 -14.00 37.57 -76.20
N LEU A 93 -12.77 37.79 -75.71
CA LEU A 93 -11.70 38.47 -76.45
C LEU A 93 -11.35 37.72 -77.74
N VAL A 94 -11.18 36.40 -77.67
CA VAL A 94 -10.97 35.57 -78.87
C VAL A 94 -12.14 35.75 -79.85
N HIS A 95 -13.39 35.80 -79.39
CA HIS A 95 -14.53 36.03 -80.28
C HIS A 95 -14.55 37.44 -80.91
N GLN A 96 -14.08 38.47 -80.22
CA GLN A 96 -13.97 39.84 -80.73
C GLN A 96 -12.85 39.98 -81.78
N ASP A 97 -11.69 39.35 -81.56
CA ASP A 97 -10.56 39.36 -82.49
C ASP A 97 -10.91 38.69 -83.84
N TYR A 98 -11.77 37.65 -83.82
CA TYR A 98 -12.28 37.03 -85.05
C TYR A 98 -13.26 37.93 -85.82
N GLU A 99 -13.94 38.88 -85.18
CA GLU A 99 -14.87 39.83 -85.82
C GLU A 99 -14.15 41.05 -86.41
N GLU A 100 -13.05 41.51 -85.81
CA GLU A 100 -12.26 42.66 -86.31
C GLU A 100 -11.25 42.27 -87.41
N ALA A 101 -10.72 41.04 -87.41
CA ALA A 101 -9.64 40.63 -88.33
C ALA A 101 -10.08 40.20 -89.75
N THR A 102 -11.37 40.24 -90.12
CA THR A 102 -11.81 39.82 -91.47
C THR A 102 -12.79 40.77 -92.17
N PRO A 103 -12.31 41.78 -92.92
CA PRO A 103 -13.07 42.40 -94.00
C PRO A 103 -12.82 41.62 -95.30
N SER A 104 -13.24 40.36 -95.39
CA SER A 104 -13.16 39.65 -96.68
C SER A 104 -14.28 38.64 -96.92
N ARG A 105 -15.02 38.91 -97.99
CA ARG A 105 -16.15 38.17 -98.53
C ARG A 105 -15.71 36.76 -98.95
N THR A 106 -15.93 35.74 -98.12
CA THR A 106 -16.11 34.36 -98.58
C THR A 106 -17.30 33.70 -97.85
N PRO A 107 -18.29 33.14 -98.58
CA PRO A 107 -19.56 32.69 -97.99
C PRO A 107 -19.52 31.19 -97.63
N THR A 108 -18.45 30.71 -97.01
CA THR A 108 -18.29 29.26 -96.76
C THR A 108 -17.80 28.94 -95.35
N ARG A 109 -18.36 29.59 -94.33
CA ARG A 109 -18.40 29.01 -92.98
C ARG A 109 -19.42 29.70 -92.07
N ARG A 110 -20.69 29.67 -92.45
CA ARG A 110 -21.80 29.86 -91.48
C ARG A 110 -22.01 28.60 -90.64
N ILE A 111 -20.96 28.09 -90.01
CA ILE A 111 -21.15 27.20 -88.86
C ILE A 111 -21.71 28.13 -87.78
N SER A 112 -23.00 27.95 -87.51
CA SER A 112 -23.85 28.91 -86.85
C SER A 112 -23.27 29.38 -85.50
N LYS A 113 -23.31 30.68 -85.21
CA LYS A 113 -23.04 31.22 -83.87
C LYS A 113 -23.81 30.44 -82.78
N GLY A 114 -24.98 29.89 -83.14
CA GLY A 114 -25.79 28.99 -82.29
C GLY A 114 -25.12 27.67 -81.90
N THR A 115 -24.32 27.03 -82.77
CA THR A 115 -23.61 25.78 -82.42
C THR A 115 -22.42 26.04 -81.50
N ALA A 116 -21.69 27.14 -81.70
CA ALA A 116 -20.59 27.53 -80.82
C ALA A 116 -21.08 27.91 -79.42
N LEU A 117 -22.18 28.67 -79.32
CA LEU A 117 -22.83 29.00 -78.04
C LEU A 117 -23.33 27.76 -77.30
N ARG A 118 -23.89 26.77 -78.01
CA ARG A 118 -24.31 25.50 -77.41
C ARG A 118 -23.12 24.68 -76.90
N GLN A 119 -22.03 24.61 -77.67
CA GLN A 119 -20.79 23.95 -77.25
C GLN A 119 -20.16 24.64 -76.03
N HIS A 120 -20.15 25.97 -75.99
CA HIS A 120 -19.67 26.73 -74.84
C HIS A 120 -20.52 26.49 -73.58
N LYS A 121 -21.85 26.49 -73.71
CA LYS A 121 -22.75 26.16 -72.59
C LYS A 121 -22.54 24.74 -72.09
N ALA A 122 -22.46 23.76 -72.98
CA ALA A 122 -22.17 22.37 -72.61
C ALA A 122 -20.80 22.22 -71.93
N ALA A 123 -19.76 22.88 -72.46
CA ALA A 123 -18.43 22.89 -71.84
C ALA A 123 -18.44 23.53 -70.45
N ARG A 124 -19.22 24.59 -70.25
CA ARG A 124 -19.41 25.23 -68.93
C ARG A 124 -20.09 24.30 -67.93
N GLU A 125 -21.16 23.62 -68.35
CA GLU A 125 -21.88 22.64 -67.52
C GLU A 125 -20.96 21.48 -67.13
N VAL A 126 -20.18 20.94 -68.07
CA VAL A 126 -19.20 19.88 -67.78
C VAL A 126 -18.16 20.34 -66.76
N ARG A 127 -17.58 21.54 -66.93
CA ARG A 127 -16.61 22.09 -65.97
C ARG A 127 -17.22 22.29 -64.57
N GLN A 128 -18.48 22.73 -64.49
CA GLN A 128 -19.18 22.88 -63.21
C GLN A 128 -19.36 21.53 -62.51
N LEU A 129 -19.79 20.50 -63.24
CA LEU A 129 -19.92 19.15 -62.71
C LEU A 129 -18.57 18.56 -62.28
N GLU A 130 -17.51 18.77 -63.07
CA GLU A 130 -16.15 18.36 -62.72
C GLU A 130 -15.64 19.05 -61.45
N ALA A 131 -15.90 20.35 -61.29
CA ALA A 131 -15.55 21.10 -60.10
C ALA A 131 -16.30 20.59 -58.86
N GLN A 132 -17.60 20.34 -58.96
CA GLN A 132 -18.40 19.75 -57.88
C GLN A 132 -17.90 18.35 -57.49
N LEU A 133 -17.61 17.49 -58.47
CA LEU A 133 -17.05 16.17 -58.21
C LEU A 133 -15.67 16.25 -57.57
N ALA A 134 -14.83 17.21 -57.98
CA ALA A 134 -13.53 17.43 -57.37
C ALA A 134 -13.66 17.90 -55.91
N ALA A 135 -14.59 18.80 -55.61
CA ALA A 135 -14.88 19.26 -54.25
C ALA A 135 -15.35 18.09 -53.36
N LEU A 136 -16.32 17.30 -53.84
CA LEU A 136 -16.77 16.10 -53.12
C LEU A 136 -15.64 15.11 -52.85
N ARG A 137 -14.78 14.84 -53.84
CA ARG A 137 -13.62 13.95 -53.67
C ARG A 137 -12.63 14.46 -52.64
N ARG A 138 -12.35 15.77 -52.60
CA ARG A 138 -11.48 16.38 -51.59
C ARG A 138 -12.08 16.21 -50.19
N ARG A 139 -13.36 16.55 -50.01
CA ARG A 139 -14.06 16.38 -48.74
C ARG A 139 -14.10 14.93 -48.26
N THR A 140 -14.37 13.98 -49.15
CA THR A 140 -14.33 12.55 -48.83
C THR A 140 -12.95 12.12 -48.34
N ARG A 141 -11.87 12.56 -48.99
CA ARG A 141 -10.49 12.24 -48.56
C ARG A 141 -10.16 12.81 -47.18
N VAL A 142 -10.60 14.03 -46.87
CA VAL A 142 -10.42 14.63 -45.54
C VAL A 142 -11.15 13.80 -44.49
N ASN A 143 -12.39 13.40 -44.76
CA ASN A 143 -13.19 12.56 -43.86
C ASN A 143 -12.55 11.17 -43.66
N GLU A 144 -12.05 10.55 -44.73
CA GLU A 144 -11.36 9.26 -44.68
C GLU A 144 -10.08 9.35 -43.83
N TRP A 145 -9.29 10.41 -44.03
CA TRP A 145 -8.10 10.67 -43.23
C TRP A 145 -8.44 10.86 -41.75
N TYR A 146 -9.46 11.66 -41.45
CA TYR A 146 -9.90 11.91 -40.07
C TYR A 146 -10.41 10.63 -39.40
N LEU A 147 -11.19 9.82 -40.12
CA LEU A 147 -11.65 8.52 -39.65
C LEU A 147 -10.48 7.55 -39.40
N ALA A 148 -9.45 7.56 -40.24
CA ALA A 148 -8.24 6.77 -40.01
C ALA A 148 -7.50 7.22 -38.74
N GLN A 149 -7.41 8.53 -38.50
CA GLN A 149 -6.82 9.08 -37.28
C GLN A 149 -7.61 8.65 -36.03
N LEU A 150 -8.94 8.77 -36.06
CA LEU A 150 -9.80 8.32 -34.96
C LEU A 150 -9.67 6.81 -34.70
N LYS A 151 -9.57 5.99 -35.76
CA LYS A 151 -9.31 4.54 -35.63
C LYS A 151 -7.96 4.26 -34.95
N ALA A 152 -6.91 4.99 -35.31
CA ALA A 152 -5.60 4.84 -34.68
C ALA A 152 -5.64 5.20 -33.19
N GLN A 153 -6.29 6.32 -32.84
CA GLN A 153 -6.50 6.73 -31.45
C GLN A 153 -7.33 5.70 -30.66
N LEU A 154 -8.38 5.15 -31.26
CA LEU A 154 -9.19 4.11 -30.64
C LEU A 154 -8.36 2.82 -30.39
N GLN A 155 -7.51 2.44 -31.33
CA GLN A 155 -6.61 1.28 -31.16
C GLN A 155 -5.58 1.53 -30.05
N GLU A 156 -5.01 2.73 -29.97
CA GLU A 156 -4.06 3.08 -28.91
C GLU A 156 -4.72 3.08 -27.53
N THR A 157 -5.88 3.72 -27.40
CA THR A 157 -6.66 3.73 -26.16
C THR A 157 -7.09 2.32 -25.75
N ALA A 158 -7.51 1.46 -26.70
CA ALA A 158 -7.82 0.06 -26.43
C ALA A 158 -6.61 -0.72 -25.90
N LYS A 159 -5.40 -0.53 -26.47
CA LYS A 159 -4.17 -1.14 -25.97
C LYS A 159 -3.85 -0.69 -24.53
N ILE A 160 -4.01 0.61 -24.24
CA ILE A 160 -3.81 1.15 -22.88
C ILE A 160 -4.80 0.52 -21.90
N LEU A 161 -6.08 0.42 -22.26
CA LEU A 161 -7.11 -0.18 -21.43
C LEU A 161 -6.84 -1.67 -21.19
N GLN A 162 -6.45 -2.41 -22.22
CA GLN A 162 -6.07 -3.82 -22.10
C GLN A 162 -4.87 -4.01 -21.17
N GLY A 163 -3.85 -3.14 -21.27
CA GLY A 163 -2.72 -3.13 -20.34
C GLY A 163 -3.14 -2.90 -18.88
N LYS A 164 -4.05 -1.96 -18.64
CA LYS A 164 -4.62 -1.70 -17.30
C LYS A 164 -5.45 -2.88 -16.79
N GLU A 165 -6.23 -3.52 -17.64
CA GLU A 165 -7.02 -4.70 -17.27
C GLU A 165 -6.12 -5.87 -16.85
N ASN A 166 -5.06 -6.14 -17.60
CA ASN A 166 -4.07 -7.17 -17.24
C ASN A 166 -3.40 -6.84 -15.90
N HIS A 167 -3.00 -5.58 -15.70
CA HIS A 167 -2.42 -5.16 -14.43
C HIS A 167 -3.37 -5.35 -13.24
N LEU A 168 -4.68 -5.08 -13.42
CA LEU A 168 -5.69 -5.33 -12.40
C LEU A 168 -5.88 -6.83 -12.12
N LYS A 169 -5.78 -7.69 -13.14
CA LYS A 169 -5.80 -9.15 -12.97
C LYS A 169 -4.62 -9.61 -12.12
N ASP A 170 -3.40 -9.18 -12.45
CA ASP A 170 -2.19 -9.51 -11.67
C ASP A 170 -2.31 -9.07 -10.20
N LEU A 171 -2.86 -7.87 -9.94
CA LEU A 171 -3.08 -7.38 -8.58
C LEU A 171 -4.10 -8.21 -7.81
N ARG A 172 -5.17 -8.68 -8.46
CA ARG A 172 -6.17 -9.56 -7.84
C ARG A 172 -5.55 -10.91 -7.47
N GLU A 173 -4.79 -11.52 -8.38
CA GLU A 173 -4.10 -12.79 -8.12
C GLU A 173 -3.11 -12.67 -6.94
N ARG A 174 -2.35 -11.57 -6.88
CA ARG A 174 -1.45 -11.30 -5.73
C ARG A 174 -2.21 -11.09 -4.43
N PHE A 175 -3.36 -10.40 -4.49
CA PHE A 175 -4.21 -10.20 -3.32
C PHE A 175 -4.77 -11.53 -2.81
N ASP A 176 -5.25 -12.39 -3.71
CA ASP A 176 -5.76 -13.72 -3.37
C ASP A 176 -4.65 -14.59 -2.75
N ALA A 177 -3.46 -14.61 -3.36
CA ALA A 177 -2.30 -15.31 -2.81
C ALA A 177 -1.90 -14.79 -1.41
N ALA A 178 -1.88 -13.47 -1.20
CA ALA A 178 -1.63 -12.89 0.11
C ALA A 178 -2.73 -13.25 1.13
N GLY A 179 -3.98 -13.35 0.66
CA GLY A 179 -5.12 -13.84 1.43
C GLY A 179 -4.91 -15.27 1.93
N GLU A 180 -4.48 -16.17 1.04
CA GLU A 180 -4.14 -17.56 1.39
C GLU A 180 -2.98 -17.63 2.39
N HIS A 181 -1.90 -16.88 2.18
CA HIS A 181 -0.77 -16.83 3.11
C HIS A 181 -1.20 -16.38 4.50
N ARG A 182 -2.04 -15.34 4.59
CA ARG A 182 -2.60 -14.88 5.85
C ARG A 182 -3.45 -15.96 6.53
N GLN A 183 -4.23 -16.72 5.77
CA GLN A 183 -5.02 -17.82 6.32
C GLN A 183 -4.12 -18.93 6.87
N ARG A 184 -3.09 -19.35 6.13
CA ARG A 184 -2.11 -20.35 6.59
C ARG A 184 -1.41 -19.91 7.89
N LEU A 185 -0.97 -18.66 7.97
CA LEU A 185 -0.36 -18.12 9.18
C LEU A 185 -1.32 -18.11 10.38
N ARG A 186 -2.61 -17.84 10.17
CA ARG A 186 -3.63 -17.93 11.23
C ARG A 186 -3.80 -19.38 11.71
N GLU A 187 -3.84 -20.33 10.79
CA GLU A 187 -3.94 -21.76 11.14
C GLU A 187 -2.71 -22.22 11.94
N GLU A 188 -1.50 -21.80 11.54
CA GLU A 188 -0.26 -22.06 12.29
C GLU A 188 -0.27 -21.38 13.67
N GLN A 189 -0.76 -20.15 13.77
CA GLN A 189 -0.93 -19.46 15.05
C GLN A 189 -1.86 -20.24 16.00
N VAL A 190 -2.98 -20.76 15.49
CA VAL A 190 -3.91 -21.56 16.30
C VAL A 190 -3.24 -22.87 16.75
N ARG A 191 -2.53 -23.56 15.86
CA ARG A 191 -1.80 -24.80 16.19
C ARG A 191 -0.73 -24.55 17.27
N THR A 192 0.06 -23.50 17.11
CA THR A 192 1.10 -23.15 18.09
C THR A 192 0.51 -22.75 19.44
N GLN A 193 -0.62 -22.04 19.47
CA GLN A 193 -1.35 -21.76 20.71
C GLN A 193 -1.82 -23.04 21.42
N GLN A 194 -2.38 -24.00 20.68
CA GLN A 194 -2.79 -25.28 21.23
C GLN A 194 -1.61 -26.07 21.81
N MET A 195 -0.47 -26.11 21.12
CA MET A 195 0.75 -26.74 21.64
C MET A 195 1.26 -26.07 22.92
N LEU A 196 1.27 -24.73 22.96
CA LEU A 196 1.65 -23.99 24.16
C LEU A 196 0.69 -24.25 25.33
N GLU A 197 -0.61 -24.40 25.07
CA GLU A 197 -1.60 -24.74 26.08
C GLU A 197 -1.40 -26.16 26.61
N SER A 198 -1.10 -27.15 25.76
CA SER A 198 -0.77 -28.50 26.21
C SER A 198 0.53 -28.54 27.03
N GLU A 199 1.59 -27.87 26.59
CA GLU A 199 2.85 -27.78 27.35
C GLU A 199 2.64 -27.12 28.72
N ARG A 200 1.80 -26.07 28.79
CA ARG A 200 1.43 -25.45 30.08
C ARG A 200 0.70 -26.41 31.00
N GLN A 201 -0.21 -27.23 30.48
CA GLN A 201 -0.90 -28.25 31.27
C GLN A 201 0.07 -29.31 31.78
N GLU A 202 0.99 -29.79 30.93
CA GLU A 202 2.05 -30.73 31.33
C GLU A 202 2.95 -30.14 32.42
N LEU A 203 3.37 -28.88 32.30
CA LEU A 203 4.17 -28.21 33.33
C LEU A 203 3.42 -28.10 34.66
N VAL A 204 2.11 -27.83 34.65
CA VAL A 204 1.29 -27.81 35.87
C VAL A 204 1.22 -29.20 36.51
N GLN A 205 1.05 -30.26 35.71
CA GLN A 205 1.05 -31.64 36.20
C GLN A 205 2.40 -32.02 36.83
N LEU A 206 3.51 -31.77 36.11
CA LEU A 206 4.87 -32.02 36.61
C LEU A 206 5.16 -31.22 37.89
N HIS A 207 4.66 -30.00 38.00
CA HIS A 207 4.80 -29.20 39.22
C HIS A 207 4.05 -29.83 40.40
N GLN A 208 2.83 -30.31 40.19
CA GLN A 208 2.05 -31.02 41.21
C GLN A 208 2.74 -32.31 41.65
N GLU A 209 3.29 -33.09 40.70
CA GLU A 209 4.07 -34.29 40.99
C GLU A 209 5.34 -33.96 41.81
N ALA A 210 6.06 -32.90 41.45
CA ALA A 210 7.24 -32.45 42.19
C ALA A 210 6.89 -32.04 43.63
N LEU A 211 5.76 -31.36 43.85
CA LEU A 211 5.26 -31.03 45.18
C LEU A 211 4.90 -32.29 45.98
N ALA A 212 4.17 -33.24 45.37
CA ALA A 212 3.81 -34.51 46.01
C ALA A 212 5.06 -35.31 46.41
N LEU A 213 6.08 -35.36 45.54
CA LEU A 213 7.36 -36.01 45.86
C LEU A 213 8.09 -35.30 47.00
N ARG A 214 8.09 -33.97 47.03
CA ARG A 214 8.68 -33.19 48.13
C ARG A 214 7.99 -33.49 49.47
N GLU A 215 6.67 -33.58 49.49
CA GLU A 215 5.90 -33.95 50.68
C GLU A 215 6.19 -35.39 51.12
N ALA A 216 6.22 -36.32 50.17
CA ALA A 216 6.55 -37.73 50.40
C ALA A 216 7.95 -37.92 50.99
N CYS A 217 8.92 -37.07 50.62
CA CYS A 217 10.27 -37.08 51.20
C CYS A 217 10.35 -36.39 52.58
N PHE A 218 9.55 -35.35 52.80
CA PHE A 218 9.58 -34.57 54.04
C PHE A 218 8.94 -35.29 55.23
N LEU A 219 7.82 -35.97 55.02
CA LEU A 219 7.07 -36.65 56.08
C LEU A 219 7.90 -37.74 56.80
N PRO A 220 8.60 -38.67 56.11
CA PRO A 220 9.48 -39.65 56.76
C PRO A 220 10.62 -38.99 57.53
N ALA A 221 11.21 -37.93 57.00
CA ALA A 221 12.28 -37.19 57.68
C ALA A 221 11.77 -36.55 58.98
N GLN A 222 10.57 -35.97 58.97
CA GLN A 222 9.93 -35.44 60.18
C GLN A 222 9.56 -36.55 61.17
N LEU A 223 8.97 -37.65 60.70
CA LEU A 223 8.61 -38.79 61.54
C LEU A 223 9.84 -39.38 62.23
N LYS A 224 10.97 -39.51 61.52
CA LYS A 224 12.24 -39.98 62.08
C LYS A 224 12.79 -39.02 63.14
N LYS A 225 12.69 -37.71 62.93
CA LYS A 225 13.06 -36.71 63.95
C LYS A 225 12.18 -36.82 65.19
N LYS A 226 10.85 -36.85 65.03
CA LYS A 226 9.90 -36.97 66.15
C LYS A 226 10.04 -38.31 66.90
N SER A 227 10.23 -39.42 66.18
CA SER A 227 10.41 -40.74 66.79
C SER A 227 11.72 -40.81 67.58
N SER A 228 12.84 -40.30 67.04
CA SER A 228 14.12 -40.27 67.77
C SER A 228 14.05 -39.44 69.06
N VAL A 229 13.33 -38.31 69.06
CA VAL A 229 13.10 -37.52 70.27
C VAL A 229 12.29 -38.32 71.29
N LEU A 230 11.18 -38.94 70.88
CA LEU A 230 10.36 -39.78 71.76
C LEU A 230 11.15 -40.96 72.34
N THR A 231 11.97 -41.64 71.53
CA THR A 231 12.81 -42.75 71.99
C THR A 231 13.81 -42.29 73.06
N LYS A 232 14.49 -41.15 72.85
CA LYS A 232 15.40 -40.58 73.87
C LYS A 232 14.68 -40.25 75.18
N PHE A 233 13.51 -39.62 75.11
CA PHE A 233 12.70 -39.32 76.29
C PHE A 233 12.30 -40.57 77.07
N LEU A 234 11.93 -41.65 76.37
CA LEU A 234 11.54 -42.91 76.99
C LEU A 234 12.75 -43.67 77.59
N GLU A 235 13.89 -43.64 76.91
CA GLU A 235 15.11 -44.34 77.35
C GLU A 235 15.79 -43.66 78.54
N GLU A 236 15.91 -42.33 78.51
CA GLU A 236 16.63 -41.55 79.53
C GLU A 236 15.72 -41.14 80.70
N GLY A 237 14.48 -40.71 80.42
CA GLY A 237 13.58 -40.16 81.43
C GLY A 237 12.85 -41.19 82.29
N GLY A 238 12.55 -42.37 81.73
CA GLY A 238 11.82 -43.43 82.42
C GLY A 238 12.69 -44.23 83.39
N ARG A 239 13.89 -44.64 82.95
CA ARG A 239 14.79 -45.47 83.77
C ARG A 239 15.40 -44.71 84.94
N HIS A 240 15.82 -43.47 84.73
CA HIS A 240 16.48 -42.68 85.76
C HIS A 240 15.54 -42.29 86.92
N LYS A 241 14.26 -41.99 86.62
CA LYS A 241 13.25 -41.74 87.65
C LYS A 241 12.97 -43.00 88.48
N MET A 242 12.90 -44.17 87.83
CA MET A 242 12.66 -45.43 88.52
C MET A 242 13.82 -45.81 89.45
N GLU A 243 15.08 -45.64 89.01
CA GLU A 243 16.25 -45.85 89.87
C GLU A 243 16.28 -44.89 91.08
N LYS A 244 15.90 -43.62 90.89
CA LYS A 244 15.80 -42.65 91.99
C LYS A 244 14.73 -43.06 93.01
N HIS A 245 13.57 -43.54 92.55
CA HIS A 245 12.50 -44.04 93.42
C HIS A 245 12.90 -45.31 94.17
N LEU A 246 13.62 -46.24 93.51
CA LEU A 246 14.18 -47.43 94.15
C LEU A 246 15.16 -47.06 95.27
N ARG A 247 16.12 -46.16 95.00
CA ARG A 247 17.08 -45.69 96.01
C ARG A 247 16.39 -45.01 97.19
N GLY A 248 15.36 -44.20 96.94
CA GLY A 248 14.56 -43.57 98.01
C GLY A 248 13.80 -44.59 98.86
N ARG A 249 13.31 -45.68 98.26
CA ARG A 249 12.64 -46.77 98.99
C ARG A 249 13.64 -47.50 99.90
N ASP A 250 14.86 -47.73 99.42
CA ASP A 250 15.92 -48.36 100.21
C ASP A 250 16.32 -47.50 101.41
N THR A 251 16.39 -46.17 101.25
CA THR A 251 16.68 -45.26 102.38
C THR A 251 15.56 -45.27 103.42
N VAL A 252 14.28 -45.25 103.01
CA VAL A 252 13.16 -45.35 103.95
C VAL A 252 13.11 -46.71 104.63
N THR A 253 13.49 -47.79 103.94
CA THR A 253 13.61 -49.11 104.55
C THR A 253 14.73 -49.17 105.59
N LYS A 254 15.87 -48.51 105.33
CA LYS A 254 16.97 -48.38 106.31
C LYS A 254 16.58 -47.51 107.50
N LEU A 255 15.90 -46.39 107.27
CA LEU A 255 15.36 -45.53 108.33
C LEU A 255 14.38 -46.29 109.22
N TYR A 256 13.46 -47.06 108.63
CA TYR A 256 12.54 -47.91 109.37
C TYR A 256 13.28 -48.90 110.29
N LYS A 257 14.33 -49.57 109.78
CA LYS A 257 15.16 -50.49 110.58
C LYS A 257 15.89 -49.76 111.72
N SER A 258 16.51 -48.61 111.43
CA SER A 258 17.23 -47.81 112.43
C SER A 258 16.30 -47.27 113.52
N VAL A 259 15.08 -46.84 113.18
CA VAL A 259 14.07 -46.40 114.15
C VAL A 259 13.59 -47.57 115.01
N ALA A 260 13.40 -48.75 114.42
CA ALA A 260 13.04 -49.96 115.18
C ALA A 260 14.12 -50.36 116.20
N GLU A 261 15.40 -50.11 115.90
CA GLU A 261 16.53 -50.41 116.79
C GLU A 261 16.74 -49.34 117.88
N GLN A 262 16.64 -48.05 117.53
CA GLN A 262 17.05 -46.94 118.42
C GLN A 262 15.89 -46.27 119.15
N ALA A 263 14.66 -46.35 118.63
CA ALA A 263 13.49 -45.66 119.15
C ALA A 263 12.20 -46.46 118.89
N PRO A 264 12.00 -47.59 119.59
CA PRO A 264 10.90 -48.52 119.31
C PRO A 264 9.51 -47.88 119.47
N GLU A 265 9.37 -46.87 120.33
CA GLU A 265 8.13 -46.11 120.52
C GLU A 265 7.66 -45.39 119.24
N LEU A 266 8.58 -45.05 118.33
CA LEU A 266 8.29 -44.39 117.06
C LEU A 266 8.14 -45.36 115.87
N GLN A 267 8.31 -46.67 116.08
CA GLN A 267 8.31 -47.67 115.02
C GLN A 267 6.97 -47.75 114.27
N ALA A 268 5.85 -47.54 114.97
CA ALA A 268 4.53 -47.55 114.35
C ALA A 268 4.35 -46.42 113.32
N LEU A 269 4.89 -45.23 113.60
CA LEU A 269 4.85 -44.09 112.68
C LEU A 269 5.80 -44.30 111.49
N ALA A 270 7.02 -44.79 111.73
CA ALA A 270 7.95 -45.15 110.67
C ALA A 270 7.39 -46.27 109.77
N GLY A 271 6.65 -47.22 110.34
CA GLY A 271 5.96 -48.29 109.62
C GLY A 271 4.88 -47.79 108.67
N ARG A 272 4.10 -46.78 109.09
CA ARG A 272 3.11 -46.11 108.22
C ARG A 272 3.78 -45.36 107.07
N ALA A 273 4.83 -44.59 107.35
CA ALA A 273 5.56 -43.89 106.30
C ALA A 273 6.18 -44.86 105.27
N LYS A 274 6.73 -45.99 105.74
CA LYS A 274 7.25 -47.04 104.85
C LYS A 274 6.15 -47.70 104.02
N SER A 275 5.02 -48.07 104.63
CA SER A 275 3.93 -48.72 103.90
C SER A 275 3.27 -47.79 102.87
N GLU A 276 3.12 -46.50 103.19
CA GLU A 276 2.65 -45.48 102.24
C GLU A 276 3.62 -45.31 101.07
N MET A 277 4.94 -45.32 101.33
CA MET A 277 5.95 -45.26 100.28
C MET A 277 5.97 -46.53 99.41
N ASP A 278 5.86 -47.71 100.01
CA ASP A 278 5.76 -48.98 99.31
C ASP A 278 4.49 -49.02 98.44
N ALA A 279 3.35 -48.53 98.94
CA ALA A 279 2.10 -48.45 98.19
C ALA A 279 2.18 -47.44 97.03
N ALA A 280 2.81 -46.28 97.24
CA ALA A 280 3.06 -45.31 96.18
C ALA A 280 3.98 -45.89 95.09
N PHE A 281 5.02 -46.63 95.49
CA PHE A 281 5.92 -47.30 94.56
C PHE A 281 5.24 -48.43 93.78
N ALA A 282 4.39 -49.23 94.42
CA ALA A 282 3.58 -50.26 93.75
C ALA A 282 2.64 -49.66 92.70
N ARG A 283 1.98 -48.53 93.01
CA ARG A 283 1.17 -47.78 92.03
C ARG A 283 2.00 -47.31 90.85
N TYR A 284 3.22 -46.82 91.09
CA TYR A 284 4.13 -46.41 90.03
C TYR A 284 4.54 -47.60 89.13
N GLN A 285 4.88 -48.75 89.71
CA GLN A 285 5.19 -49.96 88.95
C GLN A 285 4.00 -50.44 88.11
N GLN A 286 2.78 -50.39 88.67
CA GLN A 286 1.57 -50.74 87.95
C GLN A 286 1.33 -49.81 86.76
N LEU A 287 1.50 -48.49 86.95
CA LEU A 287 1.40 -47.51 85.88
C LEU A 287 2.43 -47.78 84.77
N GLN A 288 3.67 -48.14 85.14
CA GLN A 288 4.72 -48.46 84.19
C GLN A 288 4.41 -49.73 83.39
N LEU A 289 3.86 -50.77 84.02
CA LEU A 289 3.41 -51.99 83.34
C LEU A 289 2.25 -51.72 82.39
N GLN A 290 1.31 -50.84 82.76
CA GLN A 290 0.24 -50.41 81.87
C GLN A 290 0.80 -49.63 80.68
N HIS A 291 1.75 -48.72 80.93
CA HIS A 291 2.39 -47.94 79.88
C HIS A 291 3.18 -48.83 78.90
N SER A 292 3.94 -49.82 79.39
CA SER A 292 4.68 -50.74 78.52
C SER A 292 3.74 -51.60 77.66
N ARG A 293 2.60 -52.03 78.20
CA ARG A 293 1.56 -52.73 77.43
C ARG A 293 0.96 -51.85 76.34
N LEU A 294 0.63 -50.60 76.64
CA LEU A 294 0.11 -49.64 75.65
C LEU A 294 1.14 -49.36 74.55
N LEU A 295 2.42 -49.21 74.91
CA LEU A 295 3.50 -49.06 73.91
C LEU A 295 3.64 -50.31 73.03
N GLN A 296 3.52 -51.50 73.60
CA GLN A 296 3.57 -52.74 72.83
C GLN A 296 2.37 -52.86 71.88
N GLN A 297 1.17 -52.52 72.33
CA GLN A 297 -0.03 -52.46 71.48
C GLN A 297 0.13 -51.45 70.35
N LEU A 298 0.67 -50.26 70.64
CA LEU A 298 0.93 -49.25 69.63
C LEU A 298 1.97 -49.73 68.59
N ARG A 299 3.03 -50.42 69.02
CA ARG A 299 4.02 -51.04 68.11
C ARG A 299 3.38 -52.10 67.22
N LEU A 300 2.50 -52.93 67.76
CA LEU A 300 1.77 -53.94 66.98
C LEU A 300 0.82 -53.31 65.96
N ASN A 301 0.11 -52.25 66.36
CA ASN A 301 -0.78 -51.52 65.46
C ASN A 301 0.02 -50.84 64.32
N LEU A 302 1.12 -50.16 64.64
CA LEU A 302 2.00 -49.56 63.62
C LEU A 302 2.60 -50.62 62.68
N ALA A 303 3.00 -51.78 63.18
CA ALA A 303 3.49 -52.88 62.34
C ALA A 303 2.37 -53.43 61.43
N ARG A 304 1.15 -53.54 61.96
CA ARG A 304 -0.02 -53.97 61.19
C ARG A 304 -0.38 -52.96 60.09
N ASP A 305 -0.32 -51.67 60.39
CA ASP A 305 -0.56 -50.59 59.42
C ASP A 305 0.53 -50.51 58.36
N ALA A 306 1.80 -50.75 58.72
CA ALA A 306 2.90 -50.84 57.77
C ALA A 306 2.74 -52.03 56.80
N LEU A 307 2.21 -53.15 57.29
CA LEU A 307 1.94 -54.34 56.48
C LEU A 307 0.68 -54.18 55.61
N SER A 308 -0.35 -53.50 56.11
CA SER A 308 -1.59 -53.25 55.35
C SER A 308 -1.45 -52.15 54.29
N ALA A 309 -0.54 -51.19 54.48
CA ALA A 309 -0.19 -50.18 53.48
C ALA A 309 0.70 -50.72 52.33
N SER A 310 1.16 -51.98 52.41
CA SER A 310 2.15 -52.58 51.52
C SER A 310 1.67 -53.54 50.39
N PRO A 311 0.37 -53.68 50.01
CA PRO A 311 0.03 -54.48 48.83
C PRO A 311 -0.46 -53.73 47.57
N GLU A 312 -0.66 -52.41 47.58
CA GLU A 312 -1.20 -51.73 46.37
C GLU A 312 -0.15 -51.10 45.43
N ARG A 313 1.13 -51.02 45.81
CA ARG A 313 2.18 -50.47 44.90
C ARG A 313 2.80 -51.50 43.94
N SER A 314 2.33 -52.74 43.92
CA SER A 314 2.93 -53.83 43.14
C SER A 314 2.11 -54.31 41.93
N LYS A 315 1.06 -53.59 41.51
CA LYS A 315 0.20 -54.00 40.37
C LYS A 315 0.10 -53.02 39.19
N VAL A 316 0.95 -51.98 39.10
CA VAL A 316 0.85 -50.99 37.99
C VAL A 316 2.04 -51.02 37.00
N VAL A 317 3.02 -51.93 37.12
CA VAL A 317 4.20 -51.91 36.21
C VAL A 317 4.27 -53.06 35.19
N GLU A 318 3.39 -54.05 35.21
CA GLU A 318 3.33 -55.07 34.14
C GLU A 318 2.22 -54.76 33.15
N GLY A 319 2.48 -53.80 32.24
CA GLY A 319 1.51 -53.47 31.21
C GLY A 319 1.97 -52.42 30.21
N LYS A 320 3.18 -52.55 29.66
CA LYS A 320 3.59 -51.92 28.38
C LYS A 320 4.97 -52.44 27.97
N LEU A 321 4.99 -53.59 27.30
CA LEU A 321 6.03 -54.00 26.35
C LEU A 321 5.40 -55.09 25.46
N ARG A 322 4.65 -54.66 24.46
CA ARG A 322 4.50 -55.30 23.14
C ARG A 322 4.04 -54.25 22.14
#